data_AF-A0AAV4W6X4-F1
#
_entry.id   AF-A0AAV4W6X4-F1
#
_cell.length_a   1.000
_cell.length_b   1.000
_cell.length_c   1.000
_cell.angle_alpha   90.00
_cell.angle_beta   90.00
_cell.angle_gamma   90.00
#
_symmetry.space_group_name_H-M   'P 1'
#
loop_
_entity.id
_entity.type
_entity.pdbx_description
1 polymer ?
#
loop_
_entity_poly.entity_id
_entity_poly.type
_entity_poly.pdbx_seq_one_letter_code
_entity_poly.pdbx_strand_id
1 'polypeptide(L)'
;MHQSLTIKRQVKERLDAEKQRKIATKTLSYLTRIKLALLMTWHKFWHEIKGISYIFEPWHSSIKTIQGQYGSGVASYFIFLRWLLYINLWNFFTTFCFVVTPQLIVTTKTNHTSLSSNSSESFHFSNLLTGSGWLTDSLFYYGHYTHKVLEVIPHLYYNMPLAYLLTIGINAIINPNCSEFKLHIKNYVDTAGGIKNVFCNKIFSAWDYAIETENAAQLQKRSFCNGMQELLYMKYQDKMQRTTKQIIIQSH
;
A
#
# COMPACT_ATOMS: atom_id res chain seq x y z
N MET A 1 -8.66 -64.70 -44.69
CA MET A 1 -8.40 -64.65 -43.23
C MET A 1 -9.20 -63.47 -42.65
N HIS A 2 -10.44 -63.72 -42.21
CA HIS A 2 -11.32 -62.66 -41.66
C HIS A 2 -10.88 -62.35 -40.22
N GLN A 3 -10.27 -61.18 -40.01
CA GLN A 3 -10.01 -60.69 -38.66
C GLN A 3 -11.34 -60.45 -37.93
N SER A 4 -11.48 -60.98 -36.71
CA SER A 4 -12.70 -60.81 -35.93
C SER A 4 -12.93 -59.33 -35.60
N LEU A 5 -14.18 -58.87 -35.73
CA LEU A 5 -14.59 -57.48 -35.51
C LEU A 5 -14.17 -56.95 -34.13
N THR A 6 -14.07 -57.85 -33.15
CA THR A 6 -13.63 -57.59 -31.78
C THR A 6 -12.19 -57.06 -31.72
N ILE A 7 -11.28 -57.60 -32.54
CA ILE A 7 -9.89 -57.17 -32.59
C ILE A 7 -9.79 -55.76 -33.16
N LYS A 8 -10.54 -55.46 -34.24
CA LYS A 8 -10.56 -54.10 -34.83
C LYS A 8 -11.11 -53.06 -33.86
N ARG A 9 -12.13 -53.43 -33.08
CA ARG A 9 -12.70 -52.54 -32.06
C ARG A 9 -11.72 -52.26 -30.93
N GLN A 10 -11.04 -53.29 -30.41
CA GLN A 10 -10.00 -53.10 -29.37
C GLN A 10 -8.81 -52.26 -29.87
N VAL A 11 -8.38 -52.46 -31.12
CA VAL A 11 -7.30 -51.66 -31.71
C VAL A 11 -7.72 -50.21 -31.85
N LYS A 12 -8.96 -49.93 -32.27
CA LYS A 12 -9.50 -48.57 -32.36
C LYS A 12 -9.59 -47.90 -30.98
N GLU A 13 -10.11 -48.58 -29.98
CA GLU A 13 -10.21 -48.05 -28.61
C GLU A 13 -8.82 -47.74 -28.02
N ARG A 14 -7.80 -48.57 -28.30
CA ARG A 14 -6.41 -48.29 -27.90
C ARG A 14 -5.81 -47.09 -28.64
N LEU A 15 -6.07 -46.96 -29.94
CA LEU A 15 -5.64 -45.82 -30.76
C LEU A 15 -6.27 -44.51 -30.27
N ASP A 16 -7.56 -44.53 -29.97
CA ASP A 16 -8.29 -43.37 -29.46
C ASP A 16 -7.80 -42.97 -28.06
N ALA A 17 -7.52 -43.96 -27.18
CA ALA A 17 -6.94 -43.71 -25.85
C ALA A 17 -5.50 -43.15 -25.92
N GLU A 18 -4.66 -43.63 -26.84
CA GLU A 18 -3.32 -43.07 -27.06
C GLU A 18 -3.38 -41.64 -27.62
N LYS A 19 -4.30 -41.37 -28.55
CA LYS A 19 -4.50 -40.04 -29.12
C LYS A 19 -4.93 -39.06 -28.03
N GLN A 20 -5.86 -39.45 -27.16
CA GLN A 20 -6.28 -38.63 -26.03
C GLN A 20 -5.15 -38.41 -25.02
N ARG A 21 -4.34 -39.43 -24.70
CA ARG A 21 -3.15 -39.26 -23.84
C ARG A 21 -2.12 -38.30 -24.43
N LYS A 22 -1.83 -38.39 -25.73
CA LYS A 22 -0.90 -37.48 -26.41
C LYS A 22 -1.41 -36.05 -26.48
N ILE A 23 -2.72 -35.86 -26.61
CA ILE A 23 -3.35 -34.53 -26.54
C ILE A 23 -3.23 -33.98 -25.12
N ALA A 24 -3.60 -34.77 -24.11
CA ALA A 24 -3.54 -34.39 -22.70
C ALA A 24 -2.12 -34.02 -22.24
N THR A 25 -1.09 -34.77 -22.64
CA THR A 25 0.31 -34.46 -22.28
C THR A 25 0.84 -33.22 -23.01
N LYS A 26 0.45 -33.00 -24.27
CA LYS A 26 0.80 -31.75 -25.00
C LYS A 26 0.11 -30.53 -24.39
N THR A 27 -1.16 -30.62 -24.01
CA THR A 27 -1.88 -29.52 -23.34
C THR A 27 -1.35 -29.27 -21.93
N LEU A 28 -1.02 -30.31 -21.16
CA LEU A 28 -0.36 -30.17 -19.86
C LEU A 28 1.00 -29.47 -19.99
N SER A 29 1.78 -29.79 -21.03
CA SER A 29 3.08 -29.17 -21.29
C SER A 29 2.95 -27.68 -21.64
N TYR A 30 1.97 -27.29 -22.45
CA TYR A 30 1.75 -25.89 -22.83
C TYR A 30 1.29 -25.04 -21.64
N LEU A 31 0.37 -25.54 -20.80
CA LEU A 31 -0.06 -24.85 -19.58
C LEU A 31 1.07 -24.73 -18.55
N THR A 32 1.92 -25.76 -18.43
CA THR A 32 3.09 -25.72 -17.56
C THR A 32 4.12 -24.69 -18.06
N ARG A 33 4.29 -24.57 -19.39
CA ARG A 33 5.16 -23.54 -19.99
C ARG A 33 4.61 -22.13 -19.80
N ILE A 34 3.29 -21.92 -19.94
CA ILE A 34 2.66 -20.62 -19.67
C ILE A 34 2.79 -20.24 -18.20
N LYS A 35 2.55 -21.19 -17.28
CA LYS A 35 2.72 -20.97 -15.84
C LYS A 35 4.16 -20.60 -15.50
N LEU A 36 5.14 -21.30 -16.06
CA LEU A 36 6.56 -21.01 -15.87
C LEU A 36 6.96 -19.65 -16.48
N ALA A 37 6.45 -19.32 -17.67
CA ALA A 37 6.68 -18.03 -18.31
C ALA A 37 6.11 -16.89 -17.45
N LEU A 38 4.88 -17.03 -16.96
CA LEU A 38 4.24 -16.09 -16.04
C LEU A 38 5.02 -15.94 -14.73
N LEU A 39 5.48 -17.04 -14.14
CA LEU A 39 6.28 -17.01 -12.91
C LEU A 39 7.61 -16.29 -13.13
N MET A 40 8.27 -16.53 -14.27
CA MET A 40 9.53 -15.87 -14.64
C MET A 40 9.33 -14.38 -14.94
N THR A 41 8.29 -13.99 -15.67
CA THR A 41 7.96 -12.58 -15.92
C THR A 41 7.56 -11.86 -14.64
N TRP A 42 6.82 -12.52 -13.75
CA TRP A 42 6.48 -11.99 -12.44
C TRP A 42 7.73 -11.77 -11.59
N HIS A 43 8.66 -12.73 -11.57
CA HIS A 43 9.92 -12.61 -10.85
C HIS A 43 10.78 -11.46 -11.39
N LYS A 44 10.87 -11.32 -12.71
CA LYS A 44 11.57 -10.20 -13.36
C LYS A 44 10.91 -8.86 -13.04
N PHE A 45 9.58 -8.78 -13.13
CA PHE A 45 8.83 -7.57 -12.79
C PHE A 45 9.05 -7.15 -11.32
N TRP A 46 9.04 -8.10 -10.38
CA TRP A 46 9.38 -7.83 -8.98
C TRP A 46 10.82 -7.36 -8.80
N HIS A 47 11.75 -7.89 -9.59
CA HIS A 47 13.15 -7.46 -9.56
C HIS A 47 13.31 -6.00 -10.03
N GLU A 48 12.63 -5.62 -11.11
CA GLU A 48 12.61 -4.24 -11.61
C GLU A 48 11.92 -3.28 -10.62
N ILE A 49 10.79 -3.69 -10.02
CA ILE A 49 10.12 -2.92 -8.97
C ILE A 49 11.04 -2.71 -7.75
N LYS A 50 11.83 -3.71 -7.36
CA LYS A 50 12.82 -3.55 -6.28
C LYS A 50 13.91 -2.54 -6.63
N GLY A 51 14.36 -2.51 -7.88
CA GLY A 51 15.28 -1.47 -8.37
C GLY A 51 14.67 -0.07 -8.30
N ILE A 52 13.39 0.07 -8.66
CA ILE A 52 12.63 1.32 -8.55
C ILE A 52 12.31 1.65 -7.08
N SER A 53 12.21 0.65 -6.20
CA SER A 53 11.99 0.85 -4.77
C SER A 53 13.12 1.63 -4.10
N TYR A 54 14.36 1.53 -4.60
CA TYR A 54 15.47 2.38 -4.16
C TYR A 54 15.28 3.84 -4.60
N ILE A 55 14.59 4.08 -5.71
CA ILE A 55 14.15 5.43 -6.14
C ILE A 55 12.97 5.93 -5.29
N PHE A 56 12.17 5.04 -4.68
CA PHE A 56 11.10 5.39 -3.74
C PHE A 56 11.59 5.80 -2.33
N GLU A 57 12.90 5.79 -2.08
CA GLU A 57 13.57 6.41 -0.92
C GLU A 57 14.16 7.83 -1.17
N PRO A 58 13.66 8.68 -2.09
CA PRO A 58 14.43 9.83 -2.56
C PRO A 58 14.60 10.93 -1.49
N TRP A 59 13.91 10.81 -0.35
CA TRP A 59 13.88 11.81 0.71
C TRP A 59 14.19 11.25 2.10
N HIS A 60 14.56 9.96 2.26
CA HIS A 60 14.86 9.44 3.60
C HIS A 60 16.04 10.18 4.25
N SER A 61 17.15 10.32 3.52
CA SER A 61 18.34 11.04 3.99
C SER A 61 18.04 12.51 4.26
N SER A 62 17.28 13.18 3.38
CA SER A 62 16.90 14.59 3.54
C SER A 62 16.03 14.81 4.78
N ILE A 63 15.04 13.95 5.01
CA ILE A 63 14.17 14.02 6.21
C ILE A 63 15.00 13.81 7.48
N LYS A 64 15.97 12.89 7.46
CA LYS A 64 16.84 12.62 8.61
C LYS A 64 17.79 13.79 8.91
N THR A 65 18.31 14.45 7.89
CA THR A 65 19.12 15.67 8.05
C THR A 65 18.27 16.80 8.66
N ILE A 66 17.04 16.99 8.17
CA ILE A 66 16.09 17.99 8.71
C ILE A 66 15.74 17.65 10.17
N GLN A 67 15.55 16.37 10.50
CA GLN A 67 15.32 15.93 11.88
C GLN A 67 16.48 16.29 12.82
N GLY A 68 17.72 16.16 12.34
CA GLY A 68 18.91 16.52 13.10
C GLY A 68 19.07 18.02 13.34
N GLN A 69 18.61 18.86 12.39
CA GLN A 69 18.73 20.32 12.46
C GLN A 69 17.55 21.01 13.15
N TYR A 70 16.32 20.55 12.89
CA TYR A 70 15.08 21.21 13.31
C TYR A 70 14.28 20.42 14.35
N GLY A 71 14.79 19.25 14.76
CA GLY A 71 14.17 18.39 15.77
C GLY A 71 13.07 17.47 15.22
N SER A 72 12.47 16.69 16.13
CA SER A 72 11.51 15.64 15.77
C SER A 72 10.15 16.16 15.30
N GLY A 73 9.73 17.36 15.72
CA GLY A 73 8.44 17.94 15.34
C GLY A 73 8.33 18.21 13.84
N VAL A 74 9.32 18.92 13.28
CA VAL A 74 9.36 19.21 11.84
C VAL A 74 9.55 17.94 11.02
N ALA A 75 10.36 16.98 11.50
CA ALA A 75 10.53 15.69 10.84
C ALA A 75 9.20 14.91 10.73
N SER A 76 8.38 14.96 11.77
CA SER A 76 7.07 14.26 11.81
C SER A 76 6.11 14.79 10.74
N TYR A 77 6.16 16.10 10.44
CA TYR A 77 5.38 16.71 9.36
C TYR A 77 5.77 16.17 7.98
N PHE A 78 7.07 16.11 7.66
CA PHE A 78 7.53 15.59 6.36
C PHE A 78 7.25 14.08 6.21
N ILE A 79 7.34 13.33 7.31
CA ILE A 79 6.97 11.91 7.32
C ILE A 79 5.47 11.75 7.04
N PHE A 80 4.63 12.58 7.65
CA PHE A 80 3.20 12.62 7.34
C PHE A 80 2.95 12.97 5.86
N LEU A 81 3.63 13.98 5.33
CA LEU A 81 3.47 14.40 3.92
C LEU A 81 3.85 13.27 2.95
N ARG A 82 4.91 12.53 3.25
CA ARG A 82 5.33 11.35 2.49
C ARG A 82 4.24 10.27 2.48
N TRP A 83 3.67 9.95 3.64
CA TRP A 83 2.55 9.00 3.75
C TRP A 83 1.32 9.47 2.97
N LEU A 84 0.99 10.75 3.08
CA LEU A 84 -0.11 11.36 2.35
C LEU A 84 0.10 11.22 0.83
N LEU A 85 1.31 11.45 0.34
CA LEU A 85 1.65 11.28 -1.07
C LEU A 85 1.48 9.83 -1.53
N TYR A 86 1.96 8.85 -0.77
CA TYR A 86 1.79 7.43 -1.13
C TYR A 86 0.33 7.00 -1.19
N ILE A 87 -0.49 7.42 -0.22
CA ILE A 87 -1.93 7.14 -0.22
C ILE A 87 -2.61 7.77 -1.44
N ASN A 88 -2.27 9.02 -1.78
CA ASN A 88 -2.81 9.68 -2.96
C ASN A 88 -2.37 9.01 -4.27
N LEU A 89 -1.10 8.60 -4.38
CA LEU A 89 -0.59 7.90 -5.54
C LEU A 89 -1.25 6.53 -5.71
N TRP A 90 -1.49 5.82 -4.60
CA TRP A 90 -2.24 4.57 -4.59
C TRP A 90 -3.69 4.78 -5.07
N ASN A 91 -4.40 5.77 -4.52
CA ASN A 91 -5.77 6.11 -4.94
C ASN A 91 -5.82 6.51 -6.43
N PHE A 92 -4.81 7.22 -6.92
CA PHE A 92 -4.68 7.55 -8.33
C PHE A 92 -4.52 6.28 -9.17
N PHE A 93 -3.64 5.37 -8.78
CA PHE A 93 -3.40 4.12 -9.51
C PHE A 93 -4.65 3.25 -9.58
N THR A 94 -5.35 3.06 -8.46
CA THR A 94 -6.59 2.25 -8.43
C THR A 94 -7.68 2.88 -9.30
N THR A 95 -7.87 4.19 -9.21
CA THR A 95 -8.83 4.91 -10.06
C THR A 95 -8.44 4.83 -11.54
N PHE A 96 -7.15 4.97 -11.85
CA PHE A 96 -6.65 4.88 -13.22
C PHE A 96 -6.86 3.48 -13.82
N CYS A 97 -6.55 2.43 -13.07
CA CYS A 97 -6.70 1.06 -13.53
C CYS A 97 -8.16 0.62 -13.71
N PHE A 98 -9.04 0.94 -12.76
CA PHE A 98 -10.42 0.45 -12.79
C PHE A 98 -11.38 1.38 -13.54
N VAL A 99 -11.19 2.69 -13.48
CA VAL A 99 -12.14 3.66 -14.06
C VAL A 99 -11.62 4.21 -15.38
N VAL A 100 -10.38 4.70 -15.40
CA VAL A 100 -9.82 5.41 -16.57
C VAL A 100 -9.48 4.45 -17.71
N THR A 101 -8.86 3.30 -17.40
CA THR A 101 -8.41 2.31 -18.40
C THR A 101 -9.52 1.76 -19.30
N PRO A 102 -10.64 1.23 -18.78
CA PRO A 102 -11.72 0.71 -19.64
C PRO A 102 -12.32 1.81 -20.51
N GLN A 103 -12.40 3.04 -19.99
CA GLN A 103 -12.96 4.17 -20.72
C GLN A 103 -12.02 4.70 -21.81
N LEU A 104 -10.71 4.66 -21.59
CA LEU A 104 -9.71 4.95 -22.61
C LEU A 104 -9.81 3.98 -23.80
N ILE A 105 -9.98 2.68 -23.52
CA ILE A 105 -10.10 1.64 -24.55
C ILE A 105 -11.38 1.81 -25.39
N VAL A 106 -12.50 2.20 -24.76
CA VAL A 106 -13.75 2.45 -25.49
C VAL A 106 -13.64 3.74 -26.32
N THR A 107 -13.14 4.82 -25.73
CA THR A 107 -13.02 6.14 -26.39
C THR A 107 -12.12 6.06 -27.63
N THR A 108 -11.00 5.32 -27.54
CA THR A 108 -10.12 5.10 -28.69
C THR A 108 -10.83 4.36 -29.82
N LYS A 109 -11.64 3.33 -29.52
CA LYS A 109 -12.43 2.62 -30.53
C LYS A 109 -13.49 3.50 -31.18
N THR A 110 -14.22 4.29 -30.39
CA THR A 110 -15.22 5.21 -30.92
C THR A 110 -14.57 6.29 -31.78
N ASN A 111 -13.42 6.82 -31.38
CA ASN A 111 -12.72 7.84 -32.17
C ASN A 111 -12.16 7.30 -33.49
N HIS A 112 -11.80 6.02 -33.56
CA HIS A 112 -11.45 5.36 -34.83
C HIS A 112 -12.66 5.18 -35.76
N THR A 113 -13.89 5.09 -35.23
CA THR A 113 -15.12 5.00 -36.04
C THR A 113 -15.76 6.37 -36.30
N SER A 114 -15.49 7.38 -35.48
CA SER A 114 -15.97 8.76 -35.61
C SER A 114 -14.81 9.73 -35.87
N LEU A 115 -14.13 9.59 -37.01
CA LEU A 115 -13.12 10.55 -37.48
C LEU A 115 -13.76 11.86 -37.99
N SER A 116 -14.78 12.37 -37.33
CA SER A 116 -15.53 13.56 -37.78
C SER A 116 -16.22 14.30 -36.62
N SER A 117 -15.44 14.88 -35.72
CA SER A 117 -15.90 16.06 -34.99
C SER A 117 -14.70 16.92 -34.65
N ASN A 118 -14.38 17.81 -35.58
CA ASN A 118 -13.44 18.92 -35.39
C ASN A 118 -14.01 19.85 -34.31
N SER A 119 -13.49 19.76 -33.09
CA SER A 119 -13.59 20.82 -32.09
C SER A 119 -12.19 21.09 -31.54
N SER A 120 -11.33 21.63 -32.39
CA SER A 120 -10.05 22.22 -31.97
C SER A 120 -10.32 23.54 -31.26
N GLU A 121 -10.86 23.47 -30.05
CA GLU A 121 -10.84 24.60 -29.13
C GLU A 121 -9.38 24.86 -28.72
N SER A 122 -8.94 26.10 -28.87
CA SER A 122 -7.58 26.52 -28.51
C SER A 122 -7.37 26.43 -27.00
N PHE A 123 -6.19 25.95 -26.60
CA PHE A 123 -5.79 25.93 -25.19
C PHE A 123 -5.68 27.35 -24.64
N HIS A 124 -6.50 27.67 -23.64
CA HIS A 124 -6.40 28.90 -22.86
C HIS A 124 -6.10 28.56 -21.40
N PHE A 125 -5.13 29.26 -20.79
CA PHE A 125 -4.75 29.01 -19.39
C PHE A 125 -5.90 29.27 -18.40
N SER A 126 -6.80 30.21 -18.70
CA SER A 126 -8.01 30.47 -17.89
C SER A 126 -8.96 29.27 -17.81
N ASN A 127 -8.97 28.45 -18.85
CA ASN A 127 -9.77 27.23 -18.91
C ASN A 127 -9.23 26.13 -17.99
N LEU A 128 -7.94 26.17 -17.64
CA LEU A 128 -7.33 25.24 -16.67
C LEU A 128 -7.90 25.44 -15.26
N LEU A 129 -8.09 26.70 -14.85
CA LEU A 129 -8.65 27.04 -13.54
C LEU A 129 -10.17 26.87 -13.49
N THR A 130 -10.84 27.18 -14.61
CA THR A 130 -12.32 27.10 -14.71
C THR A 130 -12.81 25.68 -15.00
N GLY A 131 -11.96 24.81 -15.56
CA GLY A 131 -12.32 23.45 -15.97
C GLY A 131 -13.24 23.38 -17.19
N SER A 132 -13.33 24.46 -17.98
CA SER A 132 -14.22 24.62 -19.13
C SER A 132 -13.48 24.44 -20.48
N GLY A 133 -14.23 24.28 -21.58
CA GLY A 133 -13.68 24.17 -22.94
C GLY A 133 -13.02 22.81 -23.21
N TRP A 134 -11.84 22.76 -23.83
CA TRP A 134 -11.10 21.52 -24.14
C TRP A 134 -10.99 20.51 -22.98
N LEU A 135 -10.98 20.96 -21.72
CA LEU A 135 -10.94 20.07 -20.56
C LEU A 135 -12.22 19.26 -20.34
N THR A 136 -13.39 19.72 -20.80
CA THR A 136 -14.65 18.97 -20.62
C THR A 136 -14.70 17.71 -21.47
N ASP A 137 -13.98 17.70 -22.60
CA ASP A 137 -13.83 16.54 -23.48
C ASP A 137 -12.65 15.64 -23.06
N SER A 138 -11.86 16.07 -22.07
CA SER A 138 -10.75 15.28 -21.57
C SER A 138 -11.23 14.13 -20.69
N LEU A 139 -10.59 12.98 -20.83
CA LEU A 139 -10.91 11.74 -20.09
C LEU A 139 -10.88 11.92 -18.56
N PHE A 140 -10.09 12.87 -18.05
CA PHE A 140 -9.97 13.13 -16.61
C PHE A 140 -11.10 13.98 -16.04
N TYR A 141 -11.99 14.51 -16.88
CA TYR A 141 -13.15 15.27 -16.43
C TYR A 141 -14.16 14.36 -15.74
N TYR A 142 -14.60 14.74 -14.53
CA TYR A 142 -15.50 13.92 -13.72
C TYR A 142 -16.81 13.56 -14.44
N GLY A 143 -17.36 14.48 -15.24
CA GLY A 143 -18.60 14.26 -16.00
C GLY A 143 -18.45 13.38 -17.25
N HIS A 144 -17.23 13.02 -17.64
CA HIS A 144 -16.98 12.21 -18.83
C HIS A 144 -17.29 10.73 -18.58
N TYR A 145 -17.26 10.26 -17.32
CA TYR A 145 -17.42 8.85 -17.01
C TYR A 145 -18.87 8.35 -17.10
N THR A 146 -19.08 7.20 -17.74
CA THR A 146 -20.42 6.67 -17.98
C THR A 146 -20.88 5.70 -16.88
N HIS A 147 -22.18 5.71 -16.59
CA HIS A 147 -22.82 4.78 -15.65
C HIS A 147 -23.30 3.47 -16.33
N LYS A 148 -23.10 3.35 -17.65
CA LYS A 148 -23.57 2.22 -18.45
C LYS A 148 -22.54 1.10 -18.52
N VAL A 149 -23.00 -0.10 -18.89
CA VAL A 149 -22.12 -1.22 -19.21
C VAL A 149 -21.43 -0.95 -20.54
N LEU A 150 -20.10 -1.03 -20.54
CA LEU A 150 -19.24 -0.74 -21.68
C LEU A 150 -18.78 -2.03 -22.36
N GLU A 151 -18.80 -2.08 -23.69
CA GLU A 151 -18.18 -3.16 -24.44
C GLU A 151 -16.71 -2.84 -24.72
N VAL A 152 -15.82 -3.35 -23.86
CA VAL A 152 -14.38 -3.04 -23.92
C VAL A 152 -13.67 -3.90 -24.98
N ILE A 153 -14.12 -5.13 -25.18
CA ILE A 153 -13.65 -6.09 -26.20
C ILE A 153 -14.90 -6.78 -26.75
N PRO A 154 -14.95 -7.21 -28.03
CA PRO A 154 -16.09 -8.00 -28.52
C PRO A 154 -16.43 -9.13 -27.55
N HIS A 155 -17.67 -9.19 -27.09
CA HIS A 155 -18.18 -10.13 -26.09
C HIS A 155 -17.69 -9.95 -24.64
N LEU A 156 -16.92 -8.90 -24.32
CA LEU A 156 -16.51 -8.55 -22.96
C LEU A 156 -17.19 -7.25 -22.50
N TYR A 157 -18.20 -7.42 -21.67
CA TYR A 157 -18.95 -6.33 -21.06
C TYR A 157 -18.34 -5.95 -19.72
N TYR A 158 -17.95 -4.69 -19.57
CA TYR A 158 -17.40 -4.11 -18.36
C TYR A 158 -18.46 -3.24 -17.68
N ASN A 159 -18.83 -3.60 -16.46
CA ASN A 159 -19.84 -2.88 -15.70
C ASN A 159 -19.21 -1.72 -14.91
N MET A 160 -19.45 -0.48 -15.35
CA MET A 160 -18.88 0.72 -14.74
C MET A 160 -19.33 0.94 -13.27
N PRO A 161 -20.62 0.81 -12.92
CA PRO A 161 -21.06 0.81 -11.52
C PRO A 161 -20.28 -0.13 -10.60
N LEU A 162 -20.00 -1.35 -11.06
CA LEU A 162 -19.20 -2.32 -10.29
C LEU A 162 -17.75 -1.85 -10.14
N ALA A 163 -17.17 -1.25 -11.18
CA ALA A 163 -15.81 -0.71 -11.15
C ALA A 163 -15.68 0.41 -10.10
N TYR A 164 -16.67 1.29 -9.98
CA TYR A 164 -16.69 2.30 -8.92
C TYR A 164 -16.75 1.67 -7.53
N LEU A 165 -17.61 0.68 -7.34
CA LEU A 165 -17.73 -0.03 -6.07
C LEU A 165 -16.40 -0.71 -5.70
N LEU A 166 -15.77 -1.40 -6.66
CA LEU A 166 -14.47 -2.03 -6.46
C LEU A 166 -13.38 -1.02 -6.13
N THR A 167 -13.33 0.11 -6.85
CA THR A 167 -12.33 1.17 -6.60
C THR A 167 -12.47 1.73 -5.20
N ILE A 168 -13.71 2.07 -4.79
CA ILE A 168 -14.00 2.57 -3.45
C ILE A 168 -13.70 1.51 -2.39
N GLY A 169 -14.09 0.25 -2.62
CA GLY A 169 -13.86 -0.86 -1.70
C GLY A 169 -12.37 -1.16 -1.49
N ILE A 170 -11.59 -1.22 -2.56
CA ILE A 170 -10.14 -1.44 -2.51
C ILE A 170 -9.46 -0.30 -1.75
N ASN A 171 -9.81 0.95 -2.05
CA ASN A 171 -9.24 2.11 -1.36
C ASN A 171 -9.67 2.16 0.12
N ALA A 172 -10.92 1.81 0.44
CA ALA A 172 -11.42 1.75 1.81
C ALA A 172 -10.72 0.68 2.66
N ILE A 173 -10.34 -0.46 2.05
CA ILE A 173 -9.57 -1.50 2.75
C ILE A 173 -8.11 -1.08 2.90
N ILE A 174 -7.49 -0.51 1.87
CA ILE A 174 -6.03 -0.29 1.87
C ILE A 174 -5.64 0.97 2.64
N ASN A 175 -6.37 2.07 2.54
CA ASN A 175 -6.00 3.34 3.18
C ASN A 175 -5.85 3.23 4.73
N PRO A 176 -6.73 2.51 5.46
CA PRO A 176 -6.53 2.30 6.90
C PRO A 176 -5.35 1.38 7.22
N ASN A 177 -5.15 0.32 6.42
CA ASN A 177 -4.13 -0.71 6.63
C ASN A 177 -2.72 -0.22 6.25
N CYS A 178 -2.61 0.70 5.29
CA CYS A 178 -1.35 1.30 4.85
C CYS A 178 -0.87 2.44 5.76
N SER A 179 -1.64 2.80 6.80
CA SER A 179 -1.24 3.85 7.74
C SER A 179 -0.16 3.38 8.73
N GLU A 180 1.04 3.12 8.22
CA GLU A 180 2.28 3.09 9.01
C GLU A 180 2.47 4.38 9.82
N PHE A 181 1.78 5.46 9.47
CA PHE A 181 1.64 6.67 10.28
C PHE A 181 1.13 6.39 11.72
N LYS A 182 0.15 5.49 11.90
CA LYS A 182 -0.30 5.11 13.25
C LYS A 182 0.79 4.39 14.02
N LEU A 183 1.50 3.50 13.35
CA LEU A 183 2.65 2.79 13.93
C LEU A 183 3.80 3.74 14.22
N HIS A 184 4.03 4.75 13.38
CA HIS A 184 5.06 5.76 13.57
C HIS A 184 4.72 6.71 14.71
N ILE A 185 3.47 7.17 14.84
CA ILE A 185 3.01 7.92 16.01
C ILE A 185 3.15 7.07 17.26
N LYS A 186 2.67 5.81 17.24
CA LYS A 186 2.76 4.91 18.39
C LYS A 186 4.22 4.67 18.78
N ASN A 187 5.08 4.32 17.83
CA ASN A 187 6.51 4.12 18.06
C ASN A 187 7.20 5.41 18.50
N TYR A 188 6.81 6.58 17.99
CA TYR A 188 7.32 7.87 18.42
C TYR A 188 6.90 8.17 19.86
N VAL A 189 5.64 7.94 20.22
CA VAL A 189 5.12 8.08 21.59
C VAL A 189 5.79 7.09 22.54
N ASP A 190 5.98 5.84 22.12
CA ASP A 190 6.65 4.81 22.93
C ASP A 190 8.16 5.12 23.09
N THR A 191 8.81 5.68 22.05
CA THR A 191 10.22 6.09 22.10
C THR A 191 10.39 7.39 22.90
N ALA A 192 9.48 8.35 22.76
CA ALA A 192 9.42 9.56 23.55
C ALA A 192 9.03 9.27 25.01
N GLY A 193 8.29 8.18 25.27
CA GLY A 193 7.97 7.64 26.59
C GLY A 193 9.07 6.78 27.20
N GLY A 194 10.26 6.70 26.58
CA GLY A 194 11.40 6.03 27.19
C GLY A 194 11.72 6.59 28.57
N ILE A 195 12.12 5.72 29.50
CA ILE A 195 12.32 6.03 30.94
C ILE A 195 13.19 7.30 31.16
N LYS A 196 14.13 7.62 30.24
CA LYS A 196 14.91 8.87 30.28
C LYS A 196 14.03 10.15 30.24
N ASN A 197 13.02 10.20 29.37
CA ASN A 197 12.12 11.34 29.31
C ASN A 197 11.13 11.33 30.47
N VAL A 198 10.77 10.16 31.01
CA VAL A 198 9.93 10.06 32.22
C VAL A 198 10.62 10.71 33.42
N PHE A 199 11.93 10.49 33.61
CA PHE A 199 12.68 11.16 34.68
C PHE A 199 12.72 12.69 34.49
N CYS A 200 13.07 13.16 33.29
CA CYS A 200 13.11 14.59 33.01
C CYS A 200 11.72 15.24 33.21
N ASN A 201 10.67 14.63 32.66
CA ASN A 201 9.31 15.13 32.80
C ASN A 201 8.86 15.15 34.26
N LYS A 202 9.20 14.11 35.04
CA LYS A 202 8.92 14.06 36.49
C LYS A 202 9.64 15.18 37.25
N ILE A 203 10.91 15.46 36.94
CA ILE A 203 11.69 16.56 37.54
C ILE A 203 11.08 17.92 37.19
N PHE A 204 10.73 18.15 35.91
CA PHE A 204 10.11 19.41 35.50
C PHE A 204 8.71 19.60 36.09
N SER A 205 7.92 18.53 36.20
CA SER A 205 6.59 18.56 36.83
C SER A 205 6.63 18.69 38.35
N ALA A 206 7.76 18.39 38.99
CA ALA A 206 7.93 18.53 40.43
C ALA A 206 8.15 19.98 40.86
N TRP A 207 8.43 20.86 39.91
CA TRP A 207 8.61 22.27 40.17
C TRP A 207 7.25 22.95 40.29
N ASP A 208 6.84 23.30 41.51
CA ASP A 208 5.61 24.04 41.78
C ASP A 208 5.94 25.31 42.58
N TYR A 209 5.68 26.48 41.99
CA TYR A 209 5.88 27.78 42.62
C TYR A 209 4.68 28.23 43.46
N ALA A 210 3.55 27.51 43.40
CA ALA A 210 2.32 27.89 44.09
C ALA A 210 2.24 27.38 45.54
N ILE A 211 3.32 26.79 46.07
CA ILE A 211 3.34 26.22 47.42
C ILE A 211 3.74 27.28 48.44
N GLU A 212 2.77 27.70 49.23
CA GLU A 212 2.96 28.73 50.28
C GLU A 212 3.17 28.14 51.68
N THR A 213 2.82 26.87 51.91
CA THR A 213 2.86 26.24 53.25
C THR A 213 3.98 25.20 53.39
N GLU A 214 4.68 25.23 54.53
CA GLU A 214 5.81 24.32 54.80
C GLU A 214 5.39 22.84 54.80
N ASN A 215 4.21 22.54 55.37
CA ASN A 215 3.68 21.17 55.40
C ASN A 215 3.43 20.62 53.99
N ALA A 216 2.90 21.43 53.06
CA ALA A 216 2.68 21.03 51.68
C ALA A 216 4.00 20.80 50.93
N ALA A 217 5.02 21.63 51.17
CA ALA A 217 6.36 21.43 50.61
C ALA A 217 6.99 20.10 51.08
N GLN A 218 6.85 19.76 52.36
CA GLN A 218 7.33 18.47 52.88
C GLN A 218 6.60 17.28 52.26
N LEU A 219 5.28 17.38 52.07
CA LEU A 219 4.46 16.36 51.42
C LEU A 219 4.86 16.15 49.95
N GLN A 220 5.01 17.24 49.18
CA GLN A 220 5.41 17.16 47.78
C GLN A 220 6.83 16.58 47.63
N LYS A 221 7.77 16.98 48.50
CA LYS A 221 9.12 16.41 48.53
C LYS A 221 9.09 14.90 48.77
N ARG A 222 8.32 14.43 49.74
CA ARG A 222 8.18 12.99 50.03
C ARG A 222 7.54 12.25 48.86
N SER A 223 6.47 12.78 48.28
CA SER A 223 5.80 12.22 47.10
C SER A 223 6.75 12.11 45.90
N PHE A 224 7.55 13.16 45.65
CA PHE A 224 8.54 13.18 44.59
C PHE A 224 9.66 12.15 44.83
N CYS A 225 10.23 12.09 46.03
CA CYS A 225 11.25 11.11 46.39
C CYS A 225 10.75 9.67 46.24
N ASN A 226 9.54 9.38 46.72
CA ASN A 226 8.92 8.06 46.58
C ASN A 226 8.72 7.71 45.09
N GLY A 227 8.18 8.66 44.31
CA GLY A 227 7.99 8.45 42.87
C GLY A 227 9.29 8.25 42.10
N MET A 228 10.39 8.90 42.50
CA MET A 228 11.73 8.68 41.92
C MET A 228 12.28 7.30 42.29
N GLN A 229 12.10 6.88 43.54
CA GLN A 229 12.54 5.59 44.03
C GLN A 229 11.81 4.44 43.32
N GLU A 230 10.49 4.57 43.10
CA GLU A 230 9.69 3.63 42.31
C GLU A 230 10.21 3.50 40.87
N LEU A 231 10.49 4.62 40.20
CA LEU A 231 11.02 4.62 38.82
C LEU A 231 12.41 3.95 38.73
N LEU A 232 13.28 4.19 39.72
CA LEU A 232 14.58 3.53 39.80
C LEU A 232 14.43 2.02 40.05
N TYR A 233 13.48 1.63 40.90
CA TYR A 233 13.19 0.23 41.17
C TYR A 233 12.68 -0.50 39.92
N MET A 234 11.74 0.09 39.18
CA MET A 234 11.26 -0.45 37.90
C MET A 234 12.41 -0.65 36.90
N LYS A 235 13.35 0.30 36.81
CA LYS A 235 14.53 0.21 35.94
C LYS A 235 15.47 -0.92 36.36
N TYR A 236 15.67 -1.09 37.66
CA TYR A 236 16.48 -2.19 38.20
C TYR A 236 15.87 -3.55 37.85
N GLN A 237 14.54 -3.70 38.02
CA GLN A 237 13.83 -4.94 37.66
C GLN A 237 13.91 -5.24 36.15
N ASP A 238 13.68 -4.25 35.28
CA ASP A 238 13.76 -4.44 33.83
C ASP A 238 15.19 -4.87 33.41
N LYS A 239 16.23 -4.28 34.01
CA LYS A 239 17.62 -4.68 33.76
C LYS A 239 17.88 -6.12 34.19
N MET A 240 17.41 -6.54 35.37
CA MET A 240 17.53 -7.92 35.84
C MET A 240 16.83 -8.91 34.91
N GLN A 241 15.59 -8.62 34.51
CA GLN A 241 14.84 -9.48 33.58
C GLN A 241 15.54 -9.65 32.23
N ARG A 242 16.15 -8.58 31.69
CA ARG A 242 16.93 -8.65 30.45
C ARG A 242 18.17 -9.54 30.60
N THR A 243 18.90 -9.40 31.71
CA THR A 243 20.08 -10.23 32.00
C THR A 243 19.69 -11.70 32.14
N THR A 244 18.61 -12.01 32.88
CA THR A 244 18.11 -13.39 33.02
C THR A 244 17.68 -13.98 31.67
N LYS A 245 16.95 -13.21 30.85
CA LYS A 245 16.56 -13.65 29.49
C LYS A 245 17.79 -13.93 28.60
N GLN A 246 18.83 -13.10 28.67
CA GLN A 246 20.06 -13.30 27.90
C GLN A 246 20.82 -14.55 28.35
N ILE A 247 20.90 -14.81 29.65
CA ILE A 247 21.55 -16.02 30.19
C ILE A 247 20.79 -17.28 29.74
N ILE A 248 19.46 -17.28 29.79
CA ILE A 248 18.62 -18.42 29.36
C ILE A 248 18.82 -18.71 27.87
N ILE A 249 18.91 -17.68 27.02
CA ILE A 249 19.12 -17.83 25.58
C ILE A 249 20.53 -18.36 25.25
N GLN A 250 21.53 -18.08 26.09
CA GLN A 250 22.90 -18.60 25.90
C GLN A 250 23.11 -20.01 26.47
N SER A 251 22.25 -20.46 27.38
CA SER A 251 22.30 -21.81 27.98
C SER A 251 21.60 -22.91 27.16
N HIS A 252 21.07 -22.56 25.98
CA HIS A 252 20.24 -23.43 25.14
C HIS A 252 20.77 -23.49 23.71
#